data_AF-A0A934FS62-F1
#
_entry.id   AF-A0A934FS62-F1
#
_cell.length_a   1.000
_cell.length_b   1.000
_cell.length_c   1.000
_cell.angle_alpha   90.00
_cell.angle_beta   90.00
_cell.angle_gamma   90.00
#
_symmetry.space_group_name_H-M   'P 1'
#
loop_
_entity.id
_entity.type
_entity.pdbx_description
1 polymer ?
#
loop_
_entity_poly.entity_id
_entity_poly.type
_entity_poly.pdbx_seq_one_letter_code
_entity_poly.pdbx_strand_id
1 'polypeptide(L)'
;MEPDRLHDPKDGTNLDSQEYRTRLLVKLNCLIAVIEVALAKVSRSLEEPSANGERLERIKTNLENTLSICHRARRTLQRTIDGRCEGAEPLRRRMSYRDYVELSSIDEYRKFKVMPPISSTDLASTDVDELLRKLSGH
;
A
#
# COMPACT_ATOMS: atom_id res chain seq x y z
N MET A 1 3.18 -38.49 15.43
CA MET A 1 2.49 -37.22 15.67
C MET A 1 3.40 -36.42 16.57
N GLU A 2 4.04 -35.38 16.02
CA GLU A 2 4.87 -34.44 16.77
C GLU A 2 4.19 -33.07 16.72
N PRO A 3 4.26 -32.27 17.81
CA PRO A 3 3.34 -31.17 18.04
C PRO A 3 3.66 -29.94 17.18
N ASP A 4 2.56 -29.37 16.68
CA ASP A 4 2.40 -28.12 15.97
C ASP A 4 3.04 -26.96 16.76
N ARG A 5 4.30 -26.63 16.43
CA ARG A 5 4.98 -25.48 17.02
C ARG A 5 4.39 -24.22 16.41
N LEU A 6 3.58 -23.53 17.22
CA LEU A 6 3.12 -22.16 17.01
C LEU A 6 4.25 -21.31 16.40
N HIS A 7 4.02 -20.87 15.17
CA HIS A 7 4.86 -19.91 14.46
C HIS A 7 4.85 -18.57 15.21
N ASP A 8 6.02 -18.17 15.73
CA ASP A 8 6.25 -16.90 16.44
C ASP A 8 6.11 -15.72 15.45
N PRO A 9 5.42 -14.60 15.77
CA PRO A 9 5.17 -13.52 14.81
C PRO A 9 6.38 -12.61 14.55
N LYS A 10 7.59 -13.01 14.96
CA LYS A 10 8.80 -12.17 14.99
C LYS A 10 9.84 -12.47 13.91
N ASP A 11 9.53 -13.30 12.91
CA ASP A 11 10.42 -13.50 11.77
C ASP A 11 10.16 -12.46 10.68
N GLY A 12 10.78 -11.29 10.84
CA GLY A 12 10.81 -10.18 9.87
C GLY A 12 11.49 -10.49 8.52
N THR A 13 11.72 -11.77 8.20
CA THR A 13 12.35 -12.26 6.96
C THR A 13 11.38 -13.02 6.05
N ASN A 14 10.12 -13.25 6.46
CA ASN A 14 9.16 -14.07 5.70
C ASN A 14 8.24 -13.33 4.71
N LEU A 15 8.36 -12.00 4.59
CA LEU A 15 7.71 -11.27 3.49
C LEU A 15 8.29 -11.63 2.12
N ASP A 16 9.45 -12.31 2.09
CA ASP A 16 10.13 -12.69 0.86
C ASP A 16 9.80 -14.08 0.33
N SER A 17 9.09 -14.92 1.10
CA SER A 17 8.65 -16.21 0.58
C SER A 17 7.46 -16.03 -0.37
N GLN A 18 7.60 -16.53 -1.60
CA GLN A 18 6.53 -16.54 -2.60
C GLN A 18 5.24 -17.16 -2.05
N GLU A 19 5.35 -18.20 -1.22
CA GLU A 19 4.19 -18.81 -0.57
C GLU A 19 3.46 -17.87 0.39
N TYR A 20 4.20 -17.05 1.14
CA TYR A 20 3.59 -16.05 2.02
C TYR A 20 2.80 -15.03 1.22
N ARG A 21 3.37 -14.54 0.11
CA ARG A 21 2.70 -13.60 -0.79
C ARG A 21 1.41 -14.20 -1.38
N THR A 22 1.45 -15.47 -1.81
CA THR A 22 0.25 -16.18 -2.29
C THR A 22 -0.82 -16.33 -1.20
N ARG A 23 -0.44 -16.72 0.02
CA ARG A 23 -1.39 -16.80 1.16
C ARG A 23 -1.99 -15.43 1.47
N LEU A 24 -1.19 -14.37 1.44
CA LEU A 24 -1.65 -13.00 1.67
C LEU A 24 -2.62 -12.55 0.57
N LEU A 25 -2.36 -12.89 -0.69
CA LEU A 25 -3.23 -12.59 -1.81
C LEU A 25 -4.61 -13.26 -1.65
N VAL A 26 -4.64 -14.52 -1.22
CA VAL A 26 -5.90 -15.22 -0.92
C VAL A 26 -6.67 -14.50 0.19
N LYS A 27 -6.01 -14.17 1.31
CA LYS A 27 -6.64 -13.41 2.40
C LYS A 27 -7.21 -12.07 1.93
N LEU A 28 -6.46 -11.37 1.08
CA LEU A 28 -6.87 -10.08 0.52
C LEU A 28 -8.06 -10.22 -0.44
N ASN A 29 -8.10 -11.27 -1.27
CA ASN A 29 -9.25 -11.55 -2.13
C ASN A 29 -10.50 -11.88 -1.31
N CYS A 30 -10.38 -12.67 -0.23
CA CYS A 30 -11.49 -12.93 0.68
C CYS A 30 -12.00 -11.62 1.32
N LEU A 31 -11.09 -10.75 1.76
CA LEU A 31 -11.47 -9.45 2.35
C LEU A 31 -12.22 -8.56 1.34
N ILE A 32 -11.75 -8.48 0.09
CA ILE A 32 -12.43 -7.77 -1.00
C ILE A 32 -13.87 -8.27 -1.15
N ALA A 33 -14.05 -9.59 -1.26
CA ALA A 33 -15.37 -10.19 -1.43
C ALA A 33 -16.32 -9.87 -0.26
N VAL A 34 -15.81 -9.91 0.99
CA VAL A 34 -16.60 -9.55 2.18
C VAL A 34 -17.03 -8.08 2.14
N ILE A 35 -16.13 -7.17 1.73
CA ILE A 35 -16.44 -5.74 1.64
C ILE A 35 -17.46 -5.47 0.52
N GLU A 36 -17.36 -6.14 -0.63
CA GLU A 36 -18.34 -6.02 -1.72
C GLU A 36 -19.74 -6.47 -1.27
N VAL A 37 -19.83 -7.58 -0.53
CA VAL A 37 -21.10 -8.04 0.06
C VAL A 37 -21.63 -7.05 1.10
N ALA A 38 -20.75 -6.48 1.93
CA ALA A 38 -21.13 -5.47 2.91
C ALA A 38 -21.67 -4.21 2.23
N LEU A 39 -21.03 -3.74 1.15
CA LEU A 39 -21.52 -2.62 0.34
C LEU A 39 -22.90 -2.90 -0.24
N ALA A 40 -23.10 -4.06 -0.87
CA ALA A 40 -24.40 -4.44 -1.41
C ALA A 40 -25.50 -4.51 -0.33
N LYS A 41 -25.16 -4.92 0.90
CA LYS A 41 -26.08 -4.88 2.05
C LYS A 41 -26.41 -3.45 2.48
N VAL A 42 -25.40 -2.59 2.63
CA VAL A 42 -25.60 -1.18 3.01
C VAL A 42 -26.42 -0.43 1.97
N SER A 43 -26.17 -0.66 0.68
CA SER A 43 -26.96 -0.08 -0.41
C SER A 43 -28.43 -0.47 -0.33
N ARG A 44 -28.74 -1.75 -0.06
CA ARG A 44 -30.14 -2.18 0.16
C ARG A 44 -30.75 -1.56 1.42
N SER A 45 -29.99 -1.48 2.51
CA SER A 45 -30.47 -0.83 3.74
C SER A 45 -30.72 0.67 3.56
N LEU A 46 -30.05 1.34 2.61
CA LEU A 46 -30.32 2.76 2.29
C LEU A 46 -31.66 2.96 1.56
N GLU A 47 -32.19 1.93 0.90
CA GLU A 47 -33.50 1.97 0.22
C GLU A 47 -34.67 1.84 1.20
N GLU A 48 -34.41 1.40 2.44
CA GLU A 48 -35.44 1.26 3.48
C GLU A 48 -35.80 2.61 4.13
N PRO A 49 -37.08 3.03 4.13
CA PRO A 49 -37.51 4.34 4.64
C PRO A 49 -37.23 4.57 6.14
N SER A 50 -37.07 3.50 6.91
CA SER A 50 -36.78 3.54 8.36
C SER A 50 -35.30 3.55 8.70
N ALA A 51 -34.42 3.49 7.69
CA ALA A 51 -33.00 3.34 7.90
C ALA A 51 -32.34 4.67 8.31
N ASN A 52 -31.30 4.59 9.14
CA ASN A 52 -30.48 5.74 9.49
C ASN A 52 -29.56 6.10 8.30
N GLY A 53 -30.11 6.82 7.32
CA GLY A 53 -29.48 7.10 6.03
C GLY A 53 -28.13 7.80 6.15
N GLU A 54 -27.99 8.77 7.05
CA GLU A 54 -26.72 9.49 7.26
C GLU A 54 -25.61 8.54 7.74
N ARG A 55 -25.91 7.68 8.72
CA ARG A 55 -24.95 6.69 9.22
C ARG A 55 -24.59 5.68 8.13
N LEU A 56 -25.56 5.24 7.35
CA LEU A 56 -25.34 4.27 6.27
C LEU A 56 -24.54 4.84 5.11
N GLU A 57 -24.75 6.10 4.71
CA GLU A 57 -23.93 6.78 3.70
C GLU A 57 -22.47 6.93 4.14
N ARG A 58 -22.24 7.27 5.42
CA ARG A 58 -20.88 7.30 5.99
C ARG A 58 -20.22 5.92 5.98
N ILE A 59 -20.96 4.87 6.35
CA ILE A 59 -20.47 3.49 6.30
C ILE A 59 -20.14 3.09 4.86
N LYS A 60 -21.04 3.38 3.90
CA LYS A 60 -20.83 3.11 2.47
C LYS A 60 -19.56 3.77 1.96
N THR A 61 -19.39 5.07 2.22
CA THR A 61 -18.18 5.82 1.83
C THR A 61 -16.91 5.20 2.42
N ASN A 62 -16.94 4.77 3.69
CA ASN A 62 -15.82 4.10 4.33
C ASN A 62 -15.48 2.77 3.63
N LEU A 63 -16.50 1.93 3.38
CA LEU A 63 -16.34 0.65 2.70
C LEU A 63 -15.81 0.82 1.26
N GLU A 64 -16.28 1.81 0.51
CA GLU A 64 -15.78 2.13 -0.85
C GLU A 64 -14.30 2.55 -0.81
N ASN A 65 -13.92 3.38 0.16
CA ASN A 65 -12.53 3.78 0.36
C ASN A 65 -11.63 2.57 0.72
N THR A 66 -12.07 1.73 1.65
CA THR A 66 -11.34 0.50 2.04
C THR A 66 -11.24 -0.47 0.86
N LEU A 67 -12.30 -0.64 0.07
CA LEU A 67 -12.30 -1.50 -1.12
C LEU A 67 -11.30 -1.02 -2.16
N SER A 68 -11.25 0.29 -2.42
CA SER A 68 -10.28 0.92 -3.31
C SER A 68 -8.84 0.63 -2.89
N ILE A 69 -8.53 0.74 -1.59
CA ILE A 69 -7.22 0.41 -1.03
C ILE A 69 -6.91 -1.09 -1.22
N CYS A 70 -7.87 -1.97 -0.92
CA CYS A 70 -7.69 -3.41 -1.08
C CYS A 70 -7.39 -3.80 -2.55
N HIS A 71 -8.07 -3.20 -3.53
CA HIS A 71 -7.77 -3.44 -4.95
C HIS A 71 -6.39 -2.94 -5.38
N ARG A 72 -5.91 -1.83 -4.82
CA ARG A 72 -4.54 -1.34 -5.06
C ARG A 72 -3.52 -2.29 -4.46
N ALA A 73 -3.69 -2.66 -3.19
CA ALA A 73 -2.84 -3.64 -2.52
C ALA A 73 -2.80 -4.97 -3.28
N ARG A 74 -3.94 -5.44 -3.79
CA ARG A 74 -4.02 -6.66 -4.60
C ARG A 74 -3.20 -6.55 -5.86
N ARG A 75 -3.30 -5.45 -6.60
CA ARG A 75 -2.50 -5.23 -7.82
C ARG A 75 -1.01 -5.20 -7.52
N THR A 76 -0.59 -4.52 -6.45
CA THR A 76 0.82 -4.48 -6.04
C THR A 76 1.32 -5.86 -5.66
N LEU A 77 0.57 -6.61 -4.86
CA LEU A 77 0.93 -7.97 -4.44
C LEU A 77 0.92 -8.98 -5.59
N GLN A 78 -0.02 -8.86 -6.52
CA GLN A 78 -0.05 -9.73 -7.71
C GLN A 78 1.19 -9.51 -8.58
N ARG A 79 1.61 -8.24 -8.77
CA ARG A 79 2.82 -7.92 -9.54
C ARG A 79 4.08 -8.52 -8.94
N THR A 80 4.20 -8.51 -7.61
CA THR A 80 5.35 -9.12 -6.92
C THR A 80 5.32 -10.65 -7.00
N ILE A 81 4.15 -11.28 -7.02
CA ILE A 81 4.00 -12.73 -7.20
C ILE A 81 4.31 -13.17 -8.64
N ASP A 82 3.82 -12.44 -9.63
CA ASP A 82 3.96 -12.81 -11.05
C ASP A 82 5.40 -12.67 -11.56
N GLY A 83 6.36 -12.31 -10.71
CA GLY A 83 7.74 -12.03 -11.11
C GLY A 83 7.84 -10.86 -12.11
N ARG A 84 6.74 -10.12 -12.31
CA ARG A 84 6.72 -8.87 -13.08
C ARG A 84 7.24 -7.75 -12.18
N CYS A 85 8.48 -7.92 -11.72
CA CYS A 85 9.41 -6.80 -11.70
C CYS A 85 9.66 -6.44 -13.16
N GLU A 86 8.75 -5.66 -13.76
CA GLU A 86 9.21 -4.78 -14.84
C GLU A 86 10.40 -4.03 -14.26
N GLY A 87 11.52 -4.13 -14.96
CA GLY A 87 12.82 -3.74 -14.46
C GLY A 87 12.86 -2.30 -13.98
N ALA A 88 14.04 -1.95 -13.51
CA ALA A 88 14.51 -0.58 -13.47
C ALA A 88 14.45 0.07 -14.87
N GLU A 89 13.26 0.33 -15.39
CA GLU A 89 13.02 1.33 -16.42
C GLU A 89 13.10 2.69 -15.72
N PRO A 90 14.03 3.57 -16.12
CA PRO A 90 14.22 4.84 -15.45
C PRO A 90 12.95 5.67 -15.56
N LEU A 91 12.31 5.92 -14.41
CA LEU A 91 11.59 7.15 -14.06
C LEU A 91 11.10 7.98 -15.25
N ARG A 92 10.08 7.49 -15.98
CA ARG A 92 9.27 8.33 -16.87
C ARG A 92 7.77 8.16 -16.71
N ARG A 93 7.31 7.47 -15.66
CA ARG A 93 5.97 7.80 -15.13
C ARG A 93 6.10 9.14 -14.41
N ARG A 94 5.72 10.21 -15.11
CA ARG A 94 5.36 11.48 -14.45
C ARG A 94 4.35 11.11 -13.35
N MET A 95 4.77 11.18 -12.10
CA MET A 95 3.85 11.08 -10.96
C MET A 95 2.78 12.14 -11.15
N SER A 96 1.52 11.77 -10.94
CA SER A 96 0.44 12.74 -11.05
C SER A 96 0.57 13.74 -9.90
N TYR A 97 0.06 14.96 -10.09
CA TYR A 97 0.02 15.98 -9.04
C TYR A 97 -0.58 15.45 -7.73
N ARG A 98 -1.56 14.54 -7.84
CA ARG A 98 -2.18 13.87 -6.69
C ARG A 98 -1.22 12.97 -5.93
N ASP A 99 -0.36 12.24 -6.64
CA ASP A 99 0.62 11.33 -6.02
C ASP A 99 1.68 12.12 -5.21
N TYR A 100 2.04 13.33 -5.64
CA TYR A 100 2.94 14.22 -4.89
C TYR A 100 2.33 14.77 -3.61
N VAL A 101 1.04 15.09 -3.63
CA VAL A 101 0.33 15.63 -2.46
C VAL A 101 0.05 14.55 -1.41
N GLU A 102 -0.13 13.29 -1.84
CA GLU A 102 -0.42 12.17 -0.94
C GLU A 102 0.84 11.62 -0.23
N LEU A 103 2.06 11.90 -0.73
CA LEU A 103 3.32 11.32 -0.22
C LEU A 103 4.21 12.29 0.57
N SER A 104 3.92 13.60 0.55
CA SER A 104 4.78 14.63 1.11
C SER A 104 3.93 15.65 1.89
N SER A 105 4.41 16.09 3.06
CA SER A 105 3.88 17.31 3.69
C SER A 105 3.96 18.49 2.70
N ILE A 106 3.11 19.52 2.84
CA ILE A 106 3.08 20.67 1.93
C ILE A 106 4.45 21.37 1.81
N ASP A 107 5.24 21.33 2.89
CA ASP A 107 6.59 21.88 2.95
C ASP A 107 7.59 21.04 2.15
N GLU A 108 7.43 19.72 2.19
CA GLU A 108 8.25 18.78 1.45
C GLU A 108 7.98 18.89 -0.07
N TYR A 109 6.71 19.07 -0.48
CA TYR A 109 6.36 19.38 -1.87
C TYR A 109 7.03 20.67 -2.37
N ARG A 110 6.98 21.75 -1.59
CA ARG A 110 7.63 23.02 -1.96
C ARG A 110 9.13 22.86 -2.12
N LYS A 111 9.77 22.10 -1.23
CA LYS A 111 11.20 21.80 -1.27
C LYS A 111 11.59 20.97 -2.50
N PHE A 112 10.84 19.91 -2.81
CA PHE A 112 11.14 19.04 -3.95
C PHE A 112 10.80 19.66 -5.30
N LYS A 113 9.82 20.57 -5.36
CA LYS A 113 9.47 21.27 -6.60
C LYS A 113 10.64 22.08 -7.19
N VAL A 114 11.53 22.60 -6.35
CA VAL A 114 12.66 23.45 -6.77
C VAL A 114 13.99 22.69 -6.82
N MET A 115 14.03 21.42 -6.43
CA MET A 115 15.24 20.62 -6.38
C MET A 115 15.55 20.03 -7.76
N PRO A 116 16.80 20.11 -8.24
CA PRO A 116 17.19 19.46 -9.50
C PRO A 116 17.14 17.93 -9.39
N PRO A 117 17.03 17.21 -10.52
CA PRO A 117 17.14 15.75 -10.54
C PRO A 117 18.47 15.29 -9.95
N ILE A 118 18.45 14.20 -9.17
CA ILE A 118 19.65 13.56 -8.64
C ILE A 118 20.45 12.98 -9.81
N SER A 119 21.70 13.41 -9.96
CA SER A 119 22.58 12.92 -11.01
C SER A 119 23.34 11.67 -10.57
N SER A 120 23.87 10.91 -11.53
CA SER A 120 24.72 9.75 -11.23
C SER A 120 26.01 10.14 -10.49
N THR A 121 26.51 11.36 -10.73
CA THR A 121 27.66 11.93 -10.02
C THR A 121 27.35 12.26 -8.56
N ASP A 122 26.12 12.68 -8.26
CA ASP A 122 25.70 12.92 -6.87
C ASP A 122 25.66 11.59 -6.11
N LEU A 123 25.18 10.52 -6.74
CA LEU A 123 25.16 9.19 -6.14
C LEU A 123 26.57 8.65 -5.87
N ALA A 124 27.48 8.80 -6.84
CA ALA A 124 28.84 8.29 -6.72
C ALA A 124 29.70 9.06 -5.71
N SER A 125 29.41 10.35 -5.51
CA SER A 125 30.13 11.21 -4.55
C SER A 125 29.51 11.21 -3.15
N THR A 126 28.38 10.53 -2.95
CA THR A 126 27.72 10.44 -1.65
C THR A 126 28.49 9.52 -0.70
N ASP A 127 28.89 10.06 0.46
CA ASP A 127 29.43 9.27 1.57
C ASP A 127 28.28 8.53 2.28
N VAL A 128 28.17 7.23 1.98
CA VAL A 128 27.13 6.36 2.53
C VAL A 128 27.30 6.16 4.03
N ASP A 129 28.54 6.11 4.53
CA ASP A 129 28.83 5.88 5.95
C ASP A 129 28.44 7.11 6.79
N GLU A 130 28.71 8.32 6.30
CA GLU A 130 28.25 9.56 6.94
C GLU A 130 26.72 9.64 6.95
N LEU A 131 26.08 9.24 5.85
CA LEU A 131 24.62 9.24 5.72
C LEU A 131 23.97 8.28 6.71
N LEU A 132 24.51 7.05 6.83
CA LEU A 132 24.05 6.05 7.78
C LEU A 132 24.17 6.57 9.21
N ARG A 133 25.32 7.18 9.57
CA ARG A 133 25.54 7.77 10.89
C ARG A 133 24.47 8.81 11.25
N LYS A 134 24.17 9.73 10.33
CA LYS A 134 23.13 10.77 10.53
C LYS A 134 21.73 10.18 10.71
N LEU A 135 21.42 9.06 10.04
CA LEU A 135 20.13 8.38 10.13
C LEU A 135 19.96 7.55 11.40
N SER A 136 21.04 6.96 11.92
CA SER A 136 21.02 6.14 13.15
C SER A 136 21.02 6.94 14.46
N GLY A 137 20.97 8.28 14.41
CA GLY A 137 20.73 9.13 15.59
C GLY A 137 21.81 9.07 16.68
N HIS A 138 23.04 8.66 16.34
CA HIS A 138 24.21 8.69 17.23
C HIS A 138 25.23 9.71 16.72
#